data_AF-A0BHQ6-F1
#
_entry.id   AF-A0BHQ6-F1
#
_cell.length_a   1.000
_cell.length_b   1.000
_cell.length_c   1.000
_cell.angle_alpha   90.00
_cell.angle_beta   90.00
_cell.angle_gamma   90.00
#
_symmetry.space_group_name_H-M   'P 1'
#
loop_
_entity.id
_entity.type
_entity.pdbx_description
1 polymer ?
#
loop_
_entity_poly.entity_id
_entity_poly.type
_entity_poly.pdbx_seq_one_letter_code
_entity_poly.pdbx_strand_id
1 'polypeptide(L)'
;MSWQQKLKKQIGTQPYSEIKQLRFNNLQLNKLPEDFVSELHKCTNLEILSLNQCGIRSLENLQQMCSVTQLEYLDNFTTSKTLQQIAKTFPNLEVLIAGGNFLRELRDLDALKPLTKLETLNIMNGINKPDSDIRKYAFEILPRLKLLDEKDKYGQIYVEPKQEKKQFEVETQINMEQEEVSQEDEESALCSDDSNEEEESDSDDEEDSDLSDFIEKKVKNE
;
A
#
# COMPACT_ATOMS: atom_id res chain seq x y z
N MET A 1 2.04 -16.82 -8.24
CA MET A 1 2.95 -16.12 -9.19
C MET A 1 4.21 -15.74 -8.45
N SER A 2 5.39 -16.10 -8.95
CA SER A 2 6.68 -15.83 -8.31
C SER A 2 7.13 -14.36 -8.46
N TRP A 3 8.18 -13.96 -7.72
CA TRP A 3 8.74 -12.62 -7.86
C TRP A 3 9.33 -12.38 -9.26
N GLN A 4 9.97 -13.38 -9.88
CA GLN A 4 10.53 -13.28 -11.23
C GLN A 4 9.43 -13.02 -12.27
N GLN A 5 8.28 -13.69 -12.11
CA GLN A 5 7.12 -13.49 -12.98
C GLN A 5 6.54 -12.08 -12.82
N LYS A 6 6.44 -11.56 -11.59
CA LYS A 6 5.98 -10.18 -11.32
C LYS A 6 6.98 -9.13 -11.82
N LEU A 7 8.28 -9.36 -11.69
CA LEU A 7 9.33 -8.49 -12.21
C LEU A 7 9.26 -8.42 -13.75
N LYS A 8 9.28 -9.58 -14.42
CA LYS A 8 9.19 -9.67 -15.89
C LYS A 8 7.91 -9.02 -16.44
N LYS A 9 6.77 -9.17 -15.74
CA LYS A 9 5.51 -8.51 -16.13
C LYS A 9 5.56 -6.98 -16.00
N GLN A 10 6.28 -6.44 -15.01
CA GLN A 10 6.37 -5.00 -14.77
C GLN A 10 7.43 -4.30 -15.63
N ILE A 11 8.56 -4.96 -15.88
CA ILE A 11 9.62 -4.44 -16.76
C ILE A 11 9.24 -4.59 -18.24
N GLY A 12 8.58 -5.70 -18.61
CA GLY A 12 8.25 -5.99 -19.99
C GLY A 12 9.49 -6.07 -20.87
N THR A 13 9.66 -5.09 -21.76
CA THR A 13 10.82 -4.91 -22.65
C THR A 13 11.63 -3.64 -22.36
N GLN A 14 11.28 -2.88 -21.32
CA GLN A 14 11.99 -1.65 -20.95
C GLN A 14 13.36 -1.96 -20.34
N PRO A 15 14.37 -1.09 -20.54
CA PRO A 15 15.63 -1.21 -19.81
C PRO A 15 15.41 -0.92 -18.32
N TYR A 16 16.15 -1.61 -17.44
CA TYR A 16 16.04 -1.43 -15.99
C TYR A 16 16.21 0.03 -15.53
N SER A 17 17.00 0.83 -16.25
CA SER A 17 17.22 2.26 -15.99
C SER A 17 16.00 3.15 -16.24
N GLU A 18 14.96 2.68 -16.95
CA GLU A 18 13.71 3.44 -17.15
C GLU A 18 12.62 3.08 -16.12
N ILE A 19 12.85 2.05 -15.30
CA ILE A 19 11.87 1.54 -14.34
C ILE A 19 11.80 2.45 -13.11
N LYS A 20 10.76 3.30 -13.08
CA LYS A 20 10.44 4.21 -11.98
C LYS A 20 9.62 3.57 -10.85
N GLN A 21 8.86 2.51 -11.12
CA GLN A 21 7.96 1.91 -10.13
C GLN A 21 7.99 0.39 -10.17
N LEU A 22 8.07 -0.25 -9.00
CA LEU A 22 7.95 -1.70 -8.84
C LEU A 22 7.06 -2.04 -7.64
N ARG A 23 6.11 -2.95 -7.85
CA ARG A 23 5.17 -3.43 -6.84
C ARG A 23 5.23 -4.94 -6.72
N PHE A 24 5.58 -5.41 -5.54
CA PHE A 24 5.70 -6.82 -5.17
C PHE A 24 4.80 -7.06 -3.96
N ASN A 25 3.50 -7.08 -4.19
CA ASN A 25 2.52 -7.29 -3.11
C ASN A 25 2.17 -8.78 -3.04
N ASN A 26 1.87 -9.33 -1.86
CA ASN A 26 1.48 -10.75 -1.70
C ASN A 26 2.52 -11.73 -2.26
N LEU A 27 3.71 -11.77 -1.64
CA LEU A 27 4.77 -12.73 -1.95
C LEU A 27 5.40 -13.26 -0.65
N GLN A 28 5.29 -14.56 -0.39
CA GLN A 28 5.89 -15.16 0.81
C GLN A 28 7.43 -15.23 0.66
N LEU A 29 8.13 -14.15 1.03
CA LEU A 29 9.59 -14.03 0.89
C LEU A 29 10.31 -14.34 2.21
N ASN A 30 9.80 -13.88 3.36
CA ASN A 30 10.45 -13.88 4.69
C ASN A 30 11.74 -13.03 4.79
N LYS A 31 12.65 -13.20 3.82
CA LYS A 31 13.87 -12.42 3.57
C LYS A 31 13.96 -12.17 2.07
N LEU A 32 14.50 -11.04 1.63
CA LEU A 32 14.76 -10.78 0.21
C LEU A 32 15.83 -11.76 -0.35
N PRO A 33 15.54 -12.52 -1.42
CA PRO A 33 16.54 -13.36 -2.10
C PRO A 33 17.67 -12.54 -2.73
N GLU A 34 18.88 -13.09 -2.82
CA GLU A 34 20.05 -12.38 -3.37
C GLU A 34 19.86 -12.04 -4.85
N ASP A 35 19.26 -12.93 -5.64
CA ASP A 35 18.89 -12.67 -7.04
C ASP A 35 17.85 -11.54 -7.14
N PHE A 36 16.84 -11.51 -6.26
CA PHE A 36 15.83 -10.46 -6.24
C PHE A 36 16.47 -9.09 -5.96
N VAL A 37 17.37 -9.04 -4.97
CA VAL A 37 18.13 -7.84 -4.63
C VAL A 37 19.03 -7.40 -5.80
N SER A 38 19.67 -8.36 -6.48
CA SER A 38 20.53 -8.09 -7.63
C SER A 38 19.76 -7.54 -8.83
N GLU A 39 18.54 -8.02 -9.09
CA GLU A 39 17.65 -7.44 -10.10
C GLU A 39 17.13 -6.07 -9.69
N LEU A 40 16.77 -5.88 -8.42
CA LEU A 40 16.24 -4.61 -7.91
C LEU A 40 17.27 -3.47 -8.00
N HIS A 41 18.55 -3.74 -7.70
CA HIS A 41 19.62 -2.75 -7.81
C HIS A 41 19.96 -2.33 -9.26
N LYS A 42 19.50 -3.07 -10.29
CA LYS A 42 19.62 -2.64 -11.69
C LYS A 42 18.67 -1.48 -12.01
N CYS A 43 17.56 -1.34 -11.27
CA CYS A 43 16.60 -0.25 -11.42
C CYS A 43 17.13 1.04 -10.76
N THR A 44 18.16 1.65 -11.37
CA THR A 44 18.86 2.80 -10.78
C THR A 44 17.98 4.03 -10.58
N ASN A 45 16.93 4.20 -11.39
CA ASN A 45 15.98 5.31 -11.34
C ASN A 45 14.63 4.95 -10.69
N LEU A 46 14.60 3.92 -9.82
CA LEU A 46 13.39 3.51 -9.12
C LEU A 46 12.96 4.57 -8.09
N GLU A 47 11.78 5.16 -8.28
CA GLU A 47 11.18 6.19 -7.42
C GLU A 47 10.21 5.57 -6.39
N ILE A 48 9.44 4.56 -6.81
CA ILE A 48 8.42 3.89 -5.96
C ILE A 48 8.70 2.39 -5.86
N LEU A 49 8.79 1.90 -4.62
CA LEU A 49 8.91 0.48 -4.31
C LEU A 49 7.78 0.05 -3.36
N SER A 50 7.01 -0.98 -3.75
CA SER A 50 6.03 -1.62 -2.87
C SER A 50 6.41 -3.07 -2.60
N LEU A 51 6.42 -3.43 -1.31
CA LEU A 51 6.75 -4.75 -0.77
C LEU A 51 5.67 -5.22 0.22
N ASN A 52 4.41 -4.83 -0.01
CA ASN A 52 3.29 -5.08 0.90
C ASN A 52 2.99 -6.58 1.05
N GLN A 53 2.60 -7.02 2.24
CA GLN A 53 2.14 -8.40 2.50
C GLN A 53 3.18 -9.46 2.04
N CYS A 54 4.46 -9.21 2.32
CA CYS A 54 5.57 -10.09 1.91
C CYS A 54 6.21 -10.91 3.04
N GLY A 55 5.75 -10.70 4.27
CA GLY A 55 6.30 -11.34 5.47
C GLY A 55 7.77 -11.00 5.72
N ILE A 56 8.29 -9.92 5.13
CA ILE A 56 9.71 -9.57 5.20
C ILE A 56 10.06 -9.13 6.63
N ARG A 57 11.12 -9.72 7.20
CA ARG A 57 11.59 -9.44 8.57
C ARG A 57 12.80 -8.50 8.62
N SER A 58 13.45 -8.26 7.49
CA SER A 58 14.78 -7.64 7.42
C SER A 58 15.08 -7.19 5.99
N LEU A 59 15.76 -6.05 5.88
CA LEU A 59 16.19 -5.42 4.61
C LEU A 59 17.72 -5.23 4.55
N GLU A 60 18.49 -5.81 5.47
CA GLU A 60 19.94 -5.55 5.62
C GLU A 60 20.84 -6.07 4.48
N ASN A 61 20.29 -6.78 3.49
CA ASN A 61 20.99 -7.11 2.24
C ASN A 61 20.73 -6.10 1.09
N LEU A 62 19.85 -5.11 1.26
CA LEU A 62 19.74 -4.00 0.31
C LEU A 62 20.90 -3.01 0.50
N GLN A 63 21.46 -2.54 -0.63
CA GLN A 63 22.37 -1.41 -0.67
C GLN A 63 21.57 -0.11 -0.70
N GLN A 64 22.25 1.04 -0.59
CA GLN A 64 21.58 2.34 -0.52
C GLN A 64 20.95 2.72 -1.86
N MET A 65 19.61 2.78 -1.89
CA MET A 65 18.78 3.13 -3.06
C MET A 65 18.31 4.58 -2.96
N CYS A 66 19.19 5.51 -3.35
CA CYS A 66 18.95 6.96 -3.22
C CYS A 66 17.82 7.52 -4.09
N SER A 67 17.40 6.80 -5.13
CA SER A 67 16.33 7.22 -6.05
C SER A 67 14.92 7.02 -5.51
N VAL A 68 14.74 6.11 -4.55
CA VAL A 68 13.41 5.79 -3.99
C VAL A 68 12.94 6.90 -3.05
N THR A 69 11.80 7.50 -3.38
CA THR A 69 11.11 8.53 -2.60
C THR A 69 9.85 8.00 -1.91
N GLN A 70 9.25 6.92 -2.44
CA GLN A 70 8.09 6.25 -1.83
C GLN A 70 8.36 4.76 -1.58
N LEU A 71 8.22 4.34 -0.32
CA LEU A 71 8.25 2.93 0.09
C LEU A 71 6.89 2.54 0.69
N GLU A 72 6.30 1.48 0.14
CA GLU A 72 5.18 0.78 0.74
C GLU A 72 5.66 -0.57 1.30
N TYR A 73 5.40 -0.80 2.58
CA TYR A 73 5.88 -1.92 3.38
C TYR A 73 4.80 -2.41 4.37
N LEU A 74 3.53 -2.33 3.97
CA LEU A 74 2.38 -2.79 4.75
C LEU A 74 2.46 -4.29 5.08
N ASP A 75 1.92 -4.68 6.23
CA ASP A 75 1.74 -6.08 6.66
C ASP A 75 3.01 -6.94 6.52
N ASN A 76 4.11 -6.43 7.08
CA ASN A 76 5.40 -7.13 7.18
C ASN A 76 5.76 -7.29 8.68
N PHE A 77 7.02 -7.59 8.99
CA PHE A 77 7.51 -7.61 10.37
C PHE A 77 8.45 -6.42 10.62
N THR A 78 7.89 -5.21 10.70
CA THR A 78 8.66 -4.01 11.04
C THR A 78 8.89 -3.93 12.54
N THR A 79 10.16 -3.79 12.90
CA THR A 79 10.67 -3.47 14.24
C THR A 79 11.48 -2.17 14.15
N SER A 80 11.92 -1.60 15.28
CA SER A 80 12.88 -0.47 15.26
C SER A 80 14.14 -0.78 14.42
N LYS A 81 14.67 -2.01 14.46
CA LYS A 81 15.79 -2.43 13.60
C LYS A 81 15.42 -2.36 12.11
N THR A 82 14.20 -2.74 11.75
CA THR A 82 13.69 -2.66 10.37
C THR A 82 13.53 -1.19 9.93
N LEU A 83 13.03 -0.31 10.81
CA LEU A 83 12.96 1.13 10.53
C LEU A 83 14.35 1.76 10.33
N GLN A 84 15.35 1.37 11.13
CA GLN A 84 16.75 1.81 10.97
C GLN A 84 17.33 1.35 9.62
N GLN A 85 16.97 0.15 9.16
CA GLN A 85 17.34 -0.35 7.84
C GLN A 85 16.66 0.45 6.74
N ILE A 86 15.35 0.72 6.83
CA ILE A 86 14.62 1.59 5.89
C ILE A 86 15.29 2.96 5.79
N ALA A 87 15.61 3.60 6.92
CA ALA A 87 16.25 4.91 6.96
C ALA A 87 17.67 4.92 6.34
N LYS A 88 18.43 3.83 6.49
CA LYS A 88 19.76 3.66 5.88
C LYS A 88 19.68 3.35 4.39
N THR A 89 18.76 2.49 3.98
CA THR A 89 18.61 1.99 2.61
C THR A 89 18.00 3.07 1.70
N PHE A 90 17.02 3.83 2.20
CA PHE A 90 16.25 4.79 1.40
C PHE A 90 16.36 6.21 2.01
N PRO A 91 17.53 6.86 1.97
CA PRO A 91 17.77 8.13 2.68
C PRO A 91 16.99 9.33 2.15
N ASN A 92 16.35 9.18 0.97
CA ASN A 92 15.58 10.23 0.30
C ASN A 92 14.06 10.02 0.39
N LEU A 93 13.56 9.13 1.26
CA LEU A 93 12.12 8.92 1.42
C LEU A 93 11.37 10.21 1.78
N GLU A 94 10.30 10.44 1.04
CA GLU A 94 9.28 11.47 1.24
C GLU A 94 7.96 10.82 1.73
N VAL A 95 7.70 9.57 1.33
CA VAL A 95 6.52 8.79 1.70
C VAL A 95 6.94 7.40 2.23
N LEU A 96 6.54 7.07 3.46
CA LEU A 96 6.70 5.73 4.05
C LEU A 96 5.35 5.19 4.52
N ILE A 97 4.89 4.10 3.91
CA ILE A 97 3.65 3.41 4.30
C ILE A 97 4.02 2.08 4.96
N ALA A 98 3.98 2.03 6.28
CA ALA A 98 4.40 0.91 7.13
C ALA A 98 3.39 0.59 8.25
N GLY A 99 2.09 0.75 7.98
CA GLY A 99 1.01 0.21 8.81
C GLY A 99 0.97 -1.34 8.82
N GLY A 100 0.20 -1.92 9.74
CA GLY A 100 0.06 -3.37 9.89
C GLY A 100 1.30 -4.07 10.49
N ASN A 101 2.08 -3.33 11.27
CA ASN A 101 3.36 -3.78 11.86
C ASN A 101 3.33 -3.72 13.40
N PHE A 102 4.36 -4.24 14.08
CA PHE A 102 4.38 -4.38 15.54
C PHE A 102 5.48 -3.54 16.22
N LEU A 103 5.32 -2.22 16.18
CA LEU A 103 6.13 -1.28 16.97
C LEU A 103 5.60 -1.28 18.42
N ARG A 104 6.49 -1.26 19.40
CA ARG A 104 6.14 -1.43 20.82
C ARG A 104 6.12 -0.11 21.57
N GLU A 105 6.98 0.81 21.19
CA GLU A 105 7.19 2.07 21.88
C GLU A 105 7.22 3.25 20.91
N LEU A 106 6.83 4.45 21.37
CA LEU A 106 6.98 5.69 20.60
C LEU A 106 8.41 5.89 20.12
N ARG A 107 9.40 5.54 20.97
CA ARG A 107 10.83 5.62 20.68
C ARG A 107 11.30 4.72 19.53
N ASP A 108 10.50 3.74 19.08
CA ASP A 108 10.84 2.98 17.88
C ASP A 108 10.89 3.90 16.64
N LEU A 109 10.12 5.00 16.64
CA LEU A 109 10.12 6.01 15.57
C LEU A 109 11.41 6.85 15.52
N ASP A 110 12.26 6.85 16.56
CA ASP A 110 13.56 7.55 16.53
C ASP A 110 14.46 7.02 15.41
N ALA A 111 14.25 5.78 14.99
CA ALA A 111 14.89 5.16 13.83
C ALA A 111 14.68 5.95 12.51
N LEU A 112 13.60 6.74 12.42
CA LEU A 112 13.24 7.53 11.23
C LEU A 112 13.81 8.94 11.24
N LYS A 113 14.40 9.42 12.35
CA LYS A 113 15.05 10.75 12.44
C LYS A 113 16.04 11.08 11.30
N PRO A 114 16.81 10.14 10.72
CA PRO A 114 17.68 10.42 9.57
C PRO A 114 16.93 10.79 8.28
N LEU A 115 15.65 10.45 8.15
CA LEU A 115 14.82 10.74 6.97
C LEU A 115 14.35 12.20 6.96
N THR A 116 15.30 13.12 6.79
CA THR A 116 15.07 14.58 6.80
C THR A 116 14.11 15.09 5.70
N LYS A 117 13.73 14.23 4.75
CA LYS A 117 12.76 14.51 3.67
C LYS A 117 11.36 13.94 3.91
N LEU A 118 11.15 13.12 4.95
CA LEU A 118 9.90 12.40 5.14
C LEU A 118 8.74 13.37 5.42
N GLU A 119 7.76 13.38 4.51
CA GLU A 119 6.57 14.24 4.60
C GLU A 119 5.30 13.46 4.95
N THR A 120 5.22 12.18 4.55
CA THR A 120 4.08 11.30 4.83
C THR A 120 4.56 10.01 5.49
N LEU A 121 3.99 9.72 6.67
CA LEU A 121 4.17 8.46 7.39
C LEU A 121 2.81 7.80 7.60
N ASN A 122 2.69 6.52 7.29
CA ASN A 122 1.59 5.69 7.76
C ASN A 122 2.17 4.55 8.62
N ILE A 123 1.68 4.43 9.85
CA ILE A 123 2.00 3.39 10.83
C ILE A 123 0.71 2.92 11.51
N MET A 124 -0.41 2.90 10.77
CA MET A 124 -1.71 2.46 11.28
C MET A 124 -1.62 1.06 11.89
N ASN A 125 -2.25 0.89 13.05
CA ASN A 125 -2.15 -0.32 13.89
C ASN A 125 -0.71 -0.69 14.32
N GLY A 126 0.25 0.24 14.13
CA GLY A 126 1.67 0.03 14.35
C GLY A 126 2.10 0.08 15.81
N ILE A 127 1.57 1.03 16.59
CA ILE A 127 1.92 1.28 17.99
C ILE A 127 0.66 1.20 18.86
N ASN A 128 0.69 0.42 19.94
CA ASN A 128 -0.41 0.36 20.91
C ASN A 128 -0.35 1.54 21.91
N LYS A 129 -0.65 2.74 21.42
CA LYS A 129 -0.76 4.02 22.16
C LYS A 129 -1.88 4.88 21.57
N PRO A 130 -2.39 5.90 22.31
CA PRO A 130 -3.35 6.86 21.75
C PRO A 130 -2.77 7.60 20.54
N ASP A 131 -3.59 7.84 19.51
CA ASP A 131 -3.21 8.62 18.32
C ASP A 131 -2.62 9.99 18.70
N SER A 132 -3.19 10.67 19.70
CA SER A 132 -2.70 11.95 20.22
C SER A 132 -1.23 11.91 20.63
N ASP A 133 -0.79 10.82 21.26
CA ASP A 133 0.56 10.67 21.79
C ASP A 133 1.54 10.30 20.67
N ILE A 134 1.11 9.39 19.78
CA ILE A 134 1.86 8.99 18.58
C ILE A 134 2.07 10.22 17.69
N ARG A 135 1.01 10.97 17.41
CA ARG A 135 0.99 12.18 16.59
C ARG A 135 1.89 13.26 17.19
N LYS A 136 1.69 13.61 18.46
CA LYS A 136 2.54 14.59 19.14
C LYS A 136 4.02 14.22 19.03
N TYR A 137 4.37 12.96 19.30
CA TYR A 137 5.77 12.50 19.26
C TYR A 137 6.33 12.49 17.83
N ALA A 138 5.60 11.92 16.86
CA ALA A 138 6.06 11.82 15.47
C ALA A 138 6.33 13.20 14.85
N PHE A 139 5.42 14.17 15.04
CA PHE A 139 5.62 15.54 14.55
C PHE A 139 6.68 16.33 15.36
N GLU A 140 7.05 15.90 16.57
CA GLU A 140 8.19 16.46 17.33
C GLU A 140 9.53 15.97 16.79
N ILE A 141 9.65 14.68 16.44
CA ILE A 141 10.91 14.08 15.99
C ILE A 141 11.14 14.12 14.47
N LEU A 142 10.10 14.32 13.66
CA LEU A 142 10.17 14.37 12.19
C LEU A 142 9.75 15.77 11.70
N PRO A 143 10.69 16.74 11.58
CA PRO A 143 10.35 18.16 11.39
C PRO A 143 9.77 18.50 10.00
N ARG A 144 9.85 17.59 9.03
CA ARG A 144 9.23 17.71 7.70
C ARG A 144 7.90 16.97 7.57
N LEU A 145 7.49 16.22 8.58
CA LEU A 145 6.25 15.46 8.54
C LEU A 145 5.07 16.42 8.37
N LYS A 146 4.26 16.17 7.34
CA LYS A 146 2.98 16.84 7.07
C LYS A 146 1.83 15.93 7.48
N LEU A 147 1.94 14.64 7.18
CA LEU A 147 0.89 13.64 7.33
C LEU A 147 1.36 12.44 8.16
N LEU A 148 0.55 12.10 9.17
CA LEU A 148 0.61 10.84 9.90
C LEU A 148 -0.75 10.16 9.81
N ASP A 149 -0.80 8.95 9.25
CA ASP A 149 -2.02 8.16 9.09
C ASP A 149 -3.15 8.96 8.43
N GLU A 150 -2.83 9.52 7.24
CA GLU A 150 -3.71 10.35 6.38
C GLU A 150 -4.17 11.68 7.00
N LYS A 151 -3.70 11.99 8.21
CA LYS A 151 -4.10 13.16 8.98
C LYS A 151 -2.92 14.08 9.28
N ASP A 152 -3.21 15.37 9.39
CA ASP A 152 -2.23 16.38 9.80
C ASP A 152 -1.88 16.30 11.29
N LYS A 153 -1.01 17.21 11.77
CA LYS A 153 -0.62 17.28 13.19
C LYS A 153 -1.77 17.60 14.17
N TYR A 154 -2.92 18.04 13.67
CA TYR A 154 -4.13 18.33 14.45
C TYR A 154 -5.16 17.19 14.38
N GLY A 155 -4.87 16.11 13.64
CA GLY A 155 -5.76 14.96 13.47
C GLY A 155 -6.84 15.16 12.39
N GLN A 156 -6.75 16.22 11.57
CA GLN A 156 -7.68 16.50 10.48
C GLN A 156 -7.26 15.74 9.23
N ILE A 157 -8.22 15.19 8.47
CA ILE A 157 -7.94 14.56 7.18
C ILE A 157 -7.37 15.63 6.26
N TYR A 158 -6.19 15.39 5.69
CA TYR A 158 -5.57 16.35 4.80
C TYR A 158 -6.25 16.32 3.43
N VAL A 159 -6.85 17.44 3.08
CA VAL A 159 -7.36 17.71 1.73
C VAL A 159 -6.36 18.62 1.05
N GLU A 160 -5.74 18.18 -0.04
CA GLU A 160 -4.92 19.07 -0.85
C GLU A 160 -5.75 20.28 -1.27
N PRO A 161 -5.26 21.52 -1.06
CA PRO A 161 -5.97 22.71 -1.52
C PRO A 161 -6.09 22.63 -3.03
N LYS A 162 -7.32 22.41 -3.53
CA LYS A 162 -7.61 22.36 -4.97
C LYS A 162 -7.05 23.64 -5.59
N GLN A 163 -6.02 23.51 -6.41
CA GLN A 163 -5.54 24.64 -7.21
C GLN A 163 -6.68 25.04 -8.14
N GLU A 164 -7.31 26.18 -7.86
CA GLU A 164 -8.24 26.81 -8.78
C GLU A 164 -7.47 27.10 -10.07
N LYS A 165 -7.67 26.24 -11.07
CA LYS A 165 -7.25 26.53 -12.44
C LYS A 165 -7.98 27.81 -12.84
N LYS A 166 -7.28 28.94 -12.81
CA LYS A 166 -7.77 30.19 -13.40
C LYS A 166 -8.24 29.86 -14.81
N GLN A 167 -9.55 29.92 -15.03
CA GLN A 167 -10.10 29.74 -16.34
C GLN A 167 -9.57 30.89 -17.19
N PHE A 168 -8.78 30.56 -18.21
CA PHE A 168 -8.47 31.49 -19.27
C PHE A 168 -9.79 31.64 -20.05
N GLU A 169 -10.45 32.78 -19.92
CA GLU A 169 -11.62 33.10 -20.74
C GLU A 169 -11.17 33.13 -22.20
N VAL A 170 -11.58 32.11 -22.95
CA VAL A 170 -11.45 32.10 -24.41
C VAL A 170 -12.73 32.69 -24.96
N GLU A 171 -12.67 33.91 -25.48
CA GLU A 171 -13.78 34.55 -26.20
C GLU A 171 -14.05 33.79 -27.51
N THR A 172 -14.82 32.71 -27.46
CA THR A 172 -15.37 32.09 -28.67
C THR A 172 -16.55 32.91 -29.16
N GLN A 173 -16.35 33.63 -30.26
CA GLN A 173 -17.40 34.31 -31.00
C GLN A 173 -18.45 33.29 -31.46
N ILE A 174 -19.71 33.54 -31.08
CA ILE A 174 -20.85 32.70 -31.43
C ILE A 174 -21.36 33.16 -32.81
N ASN A 175 -21.21 32.34 -33.85
CA ASN A 175 -21.97 32.52 -35.08
C ASN A 175 -23.22 31.63 -35.02
N MET A 176 -24.40 32.25 -34.95
CA MET A 176 -25.68 31.55 -34.99
C MET A 176 -26.13 31.38 -36.44
N GLU A 177 -26.22 30.14 -36.90
CA GLU A 177 -27.06 29.77 -38.04
C GLU A 177 -27.97 28.62 -37.60
N GLN A 178 -29.27 28.76 -37.89
CA GLN A 178 -30.35 27.86 -37.50
C GLN A 178 -30.86 27.12 -38.74
N GLU A 179 -31.17 25.83 -38.62
CA GLU A 179 -32.07 25.03 -39.49
C GLU A 179 -32.00 23.55 -39.00
N GLU A 180 -33.00 22.69 -39.15
CA GLU A 180 -34.43 22.85 -38.84
C GLU A 180 -34.97 21.48 -38.37
N VAL A 181 -36.27 21.34 -38.07
CA VAL A 181 -36.85 20.17 -37.38
C VAL A 181 -37.36 19.10 -38.37
N SER A 182 -37.19 17.82 -38.01
CA SER A 182 -38.11 16.75 -38.44
C SER A 182 -38.27 15.69 -37.34
N GLN A 183 -39.47 15.60 -36.76
CA GLN A 183 -39.97 14.42 -36.04
C GLN A 183 -40.83 13.61 -37.00
N GLU A 184 -40.76 12.28 -36.94
CA GLU A 184 -41.86 11.38 -37.31
C GLU A 184 -41.63 10.02 -36.62
N ASP A 185 -42.73 9.37 -36.25
CA ASP A 185 -42.78 8.20 -35.36
C ASP A 185 -42.54 6.85 -36.10
N GLU A 186 -42.31 5.76 -35.37
CA GLU A 186 -43.24 4.60 -35.37
C GLU A 186 -42.81 3.43 -34.44
N GLU A 187 -43.80 3.03 -33.64
CA GLU A 187 -44.04 1.75 -32.96
C GLU A 187 -43.42 0.45 -33.53
N SER A 188 -43.00 -0.48 -32.66
CA SER A 188 -43.34 -1.91 -32.83
C SER A 188 -43.14 -2.79 -31.57
N ALA A 189 -44.24 -3.38 -31.09
CA ALA A 189 -44.44 -4.73 -30.50
C ALA A 189 -43.52 -5.25 -29.34
N LEU A 190 -44.02 -5.72 -28.18
CA LEU A 190 -44.92 -6.88 -27.91
C LEU A 190 -44.34 -8.23 -28.42
N CYS A 191 -44.19 -9.36 -27.69
CA CYS A 191 -44.37 -9.82 -26.29
C CYS A 191 -43.23 -10.87 -25.99
N SER A 192 -43.13 -11.68 -24.92
CA SER A 192 -44.00 -12.18 -23.82
C SER A 192 -43.14 -12.38 -22.54
N ASP A 193 -43.55 -12.89 -21.35
CA ASP A 193 -44.18 -14.16 -20.91
C ASP A 193 -43.36 -15.42 -21.27
N ASP A 194 -43.08 -16.40 -20.38
CA ASP A 194 -43.83 -16.87 -19.20
C ASP A 194 -42.92 -17.77 -18.28
N SER A 195 -43.35 -17.95 -17.02
CA SER A 195 -43.18 -19.13 -16.15
C SER A 195 -41.82 -19.55 -15.56
N ASN A 196 -41.82 -19.60 -14.21
CA ASN A 196 -41.55 -20.75 -13.31
C ASN A 196 -40.24 -21.57 -13.44
N GLU A 197 -39.76 -22.26 -12.39
CA GLU A 197 -40.40 -22.62 -11.11
C GLU A 197 -39.37 -22.65 -9.96
N GLU A 198 -39.87 -22.76 -8.73
CA GLU A 198 -39.08 -22.97 -7.50
C GLU A 198 -38.50 -24.40 -7.47
N GLU A 199 -37.58 -24.68 -6.54
CA GLU A 199 -37.74 -25.71 -5.51
C GLU A 199 -36.50 -25.77 -4.60
N GLU A 200 -36.75 -26.09 -3.33
CA GLU A 200 -35.78 -26.21 -2.24
C GLU A 200 -35.14 -27.61 -2.21
N SER A 201 -34.00 -27.77 -1.51
CA SER A 201 -33.82 -28.89 -0.57
C SER A 201 -32.49 -28.85 0.19
N ASP A 202 -32.58 -29.01 1.51
CA ASP A 202 -31.48 -29.27 2.43
C ASP A 202 -30.62 -30.50 2.09
N SER A 203 -29.41 -30.55 2.64
CA SER A 203 -28.91 -31.74 3.33
C SER A 203 -27.90 -31.35 4.40
N ASP A 204 -28.17 -31.74 5.64
CA ASP A 204 -27.23 -31.73 6.76
C ASP A 204 -26.03 -32.64 6.49
N ASP A 205 -24.91 -32.37 7.17
CA ASP A 205 -24.01 -33.42 7.69
C ASP A 205 -23.19 -32.84 8.85
N GLU A 206 -23.52 -33.25 10.08
CA GLU A 206 -22.60 -33.18 11.22
C GLU A 206 -21.73 -34.45 11.22
N GLU A 207 -20.41 -34.33 11.38
CA GLU A 207 -19.66 -35.30 12.21
C GLU A 207 -18.53 -34.59 12.97
N ASP A 208 -18.54 -34.80 14.29
CA ASP A 208 -17.54 -34.36 15.26
C ASP A 208 -16.33 -35.31 15.24
N SER A 209 -15.10 -34.83 15.50
CA SER A 209 -14.00 -35.75 15.85
C SER A 209 -12.92 -35.14 16.75
N ASP A 210 -12.73 -35.82 17.87
CA ASP A 210 -11.83 -35.53 18.99
C ASP A 210 -10.40 -35.08 18.64
N LEU A 211 -9.96 -34.01 19.31
CA LEU A 211 -8.55 -33.58 19.33
C LEU A 211 -8.10 -33.06 20.70
N SER A 212 -8.52 -33.76 21.77
CA SER A 212 -8.30 -33.38 23.17
C SER A 212 -7.19 -34.19 23.89
N ASP A 213 -6.39 -34.99 23.17
CA ASP A 213 -5.56 -36.06 23.78
C ASP A 213 -4.02 -35.88 23.64
N PHE A 214 -3.52 -34.65 23.40
CA PHE A 214 -2.09 -34.41 23.11
C PHE A 214 -1.30 -33.55 24.13
N ILE A 215 -1.89 -33.16 25.27
CA ILE A 215 -1.18 -32.36 26.31
C ILE A 215 -1.30 -32.97 27.72
N GLU A 216 -0.97 -34.27 27.88
CA GLU A 216 -0.71 -34.83 29.21
C GLU A 216 0.61 -35.62 29.34
N LYS A 217 1.48 -35.58 28.31
CA LYS A 217 2.75 -36.34 28.30
C LYS A 217 4.00 -35.52 28.58
N LYS A 218 3.90 -34.51 29.47
CA LYS A 218 5.06 -33.69 29.89
C LYS A 218 5.12 -33.29 31.38
N VAL A 219 4.49 -34.06 32.28
CA VAL A 219 4.62 -33.90 33.75
C VAL A 219 5.07 -35.20 34.46
N LYS A 220 5.87 -36.01 33.75
CA LYS A 220 6.64 -37.13 34.34
C LYS A 220 8.05 -37.13 33.77
N ASN A 221 8.85 -36.18 34.26
CA ASN A 221 10.32 -36.20 34.30
C ASN A 221 10.81 -35.01 35.12
N GLU A 222 10.53 -35.05 36.42
CA GLU A 222 11.28 -34.43 37.52
C GLU A 222 10.97 -35.23 38.80
#